data_AF-A0A536FX83-F1
#
_entry.id   AF-A0A536FX83-F1
#
_cell.length_a   1.000
_cell.length_b   1.000
_cell.length_c   1.000
_cell.angle_alpha   90.00
_cell.angle_beta   90.00
_cell.angle_gamma   90.00
#
_symmetry.space_group_name_H-M   'P 1'
#
loop_
_entity.id
_entity.type
_entity.pdbx_description
1 polymer ?
#
loop_
_entity_poly.entity_id
_entity_poly.type
_entity_poly.pdbx_seq_one_letter_code
_entity_poly.pdbx_strand_id
1 'polypeptide(L)'
;MTGDAETGTGVTTMTYDLGGKLTGIDATGTANDASFSFDALGRSWQRNLTGSTDTYSFVGTTETVARISNSSGPVITDSIVDVAGDRLGVKQGSTVNCSCPTPTATSRRR
;
A
#
# COMPACT_ATOMS: atom_id res chain seq x y z
N MET A 1 24.70 38.67 -8.42
CA MET A 1 23.87 37.59 -7.87
C MET A 1 23.33 36.81 -9.05
N THR A 2 23.91 35.65 -9.33
CA THR A 2 23.35 34.74 -10.33
C THR A 2 23.66 33.32 -9.86
N GLY A 3 22.96 32.90 -8.81
CA GLY A 3 22.75 31.47 -8.58
C GLY A 3 21.46 31.13 -9.29
N ASP A 4 21.50 30.22 -10.25
CA ASP A 4 20.28 29.69 -10.86
C ASP A 4 19.46 29.03 -9.75
N ALA A 5 18.23 29.51 -9.54
CA ALA A 5 17.33 29.05 -8.48
C ALA A 5 16.99 27.55 -8.60
N GLU A 6 17.23 26.96 -9.77
CA GLU A 6 17.02 25.54 -10.08
C GLU A 6 18.20 24.65 -9.66
N THR A 7 19.34 25.23 -9.26
CA THR A 7 20.51 24.47 -8.81
C THR A 7 20.23 23.90 -7.43
N GLY A 8 19.67 22.69 -7.37
CA GLY A 8 19.30 21.99 -6.13
C GLY A 8 17.85 21.53 -6.08
N THR A 9 17.02 21.87 -7.07
CA THR A 9 15.74 21.17 -7.25
C THR A 9 16.05 19.78 -7.76
N GLY A 10 15.91 18.80 -6.87
CA GLY A 10 16.03 17.41 -7.24
C GLY A 10 15.08 17.06 -8.39
N VAL A 11 15.61 16.42 -9.44
CA VAL A 11 14.80 15.86 -10.52
C VAL A 11 14.32 14.48 -10.08
N THR A 12 13.02 14.21 -10.26
CA THR A 12 12.46 12.87 -10.11
C THR A 12 12.08 12.33 -11.48
N THR A 13 12.65 11.19 -11.85
CA THR A 13 12.36 10.51 -13.12
C THR A 13 11.28 9.47 -12.91
N MET A 14 10.27 9.47 -13.78
CA MET A 14 9.16 8.50 -13.78
C MET A 14 9.28 7.61 -15.02
N THR A 15 9.30 6.29 -14.83
CA THR A 15 9.40 5.30 -15.92
C THR A 15 8.06 4.61 -16.12
N TYR A 16 7.67 4.42 -17.38
CA TYR A 16 6.40 3.80 -17.76
C TYR A 16 6.63 2.62 -18.71
N ASP A 17 5.74 1.64 -18.68
CA ASP A 17 5.67 0.58 -19.70
C ASP A 17 4.98 1.06 -20.99
N LEU A 18 4.95 0.20 -22.01
CA LEU A 18 4.29 0.49 -23.29
C LEU A 18 2.77 0.69 -23.17
N GLY A 19 2.15 0.20 -22.09
CA GLY A 19 0.74 0.39 -21.78
C GLY A 19 0.46 1.63 -20.94
N GLY A 20 1.49 2.43 -20.64
CA GLY A 20 1.39 3.65 -19.84
C GLY A 20 1.31 3.42 -18.32
N LYS A 21 1.58 2.21 -17.81
CA LYS A 21 1.64 1.97 -16.36
C LYS A 21 2.99 2.42 -15.80
N LEU A 22 2.97 3.05 -14.64
CA LEU A 22 4.16 3.48 -13.92
C LEU A 22 4.95 2.27 -13.39
N THR A 23 6.18 2.06 -13.86
CA THR A 23 7.04 0.94 -13.46
C THR A 23 8.15 1.34 -12.50
N GLY A 24 8.52 2.63 -12.47
CA GLY A 24 9.58 3.10 -11.58
C GLY A 24 9.53 4.59 -11.27
N ILE A 25 10.02 4.93 -10.09
CA ILE A 25 10.30 6.28 -9.59
C ILE A 25 11.76 6.29 -9.20
N ASP A 26 12.53 7.17 -9.82
CA ASP A 26 13.92 7.46 -9.47
C ASP A 26 13.94 8.89 -8.90
N ALA A 27 14.01 8.96 -7.57
CA ALA A 27 13.95 10.24 -6.86
C ALA A 27 15.37 10.79 -6.72
N THR A 28 15.49 12.08 -6.40
CA THR A 28 16.84 12.61 -6.13
C THR A 28 17.48 11.92 -4.93
N GLY A 29 18.62 11.28 -5.17
CA GLY A 29 19.25 10.36 -4.23
C GLY A 29 18.87 8.91 -4.55
N THR A 30 18.82 8.04 -3.54
CA THR A 30 18.36 6.64 -3.70
C THR A 30 17.40 6.19 -2.61
N ALA A 31 17.19 7.01 -1.58
CA ALA A 31 16.41 6.63 -0.41
C ALA A 31 14.92 6.42 -0.71
N ASN A 32 14.41 7.06 -1.77
CA ASN A 32 12.99 7.07 -2.12
C ASN A 32 12.72 6.45 -3.50
N ASP A 33 13.68 5.71 -4.05
CA ASP A 33 13.48 5.00 -5.31
C ASP A 33 12.43 3.90 -5.11
N ALA A 34 11.57 3.75 -6.11
CA ALA A 34 10.51 2.77 -6.10
C ALA A 34 10.42 2.04 -7.43
N SER A 35 10.13 0.74 -7.38
CA SER A 35 9.69 -0.02 -8.55
C SER A 35 8.39 -0.76 -8.26
N PHE A 36 7.60 -0.96 -9.31
CA PHE A 36 6.26 -1.51 -9.22
C PHE A 36 6.15 -2.77 -10.08
N SER A 37 5.58 -3.82 -9.50
CA SER A 37 5.23 -5.04 -10.23
C SER A 37 3.72 -5.21 -10.30
N PHE A 38 3.25 -5.76 -11.40
CA PHE A 38 1.84 -5.94 -11.69
C PHE A 38 1.46 -7.42 -11.70
N ASP A 39 0.24 -7.72 -11.24
CA ASP A 39 -0.34 -9.06 -11.38
C ASP A 39 -0.95 -9.27 -12.77
N ALA A 40 -1.50 -10.45 -13.01
CA ALA A 40 -2.12 -10.80 -14.29
C ALA A 40 -3.35 -9.95 -14.65
N LEU A 41 -3.97 -9.28 -13.67
CA LEU A 41 -5.08 -8.34 -13.89
C LEU A 41 -4.57 -6.91 -14.12
N GLY A 42 -3.26 -6.69 -14.03
CA GLY A 42 -2.61 -5.40 -14.24
C GLY A 42 -2.64 -4.48 -13.02
N ARG A 43 -2.93 -5.02 -11.83
CA ARG A 43 -2.93 -4.30 -10.54
C ARG A 43 -1.53 -4.30 -9.94
N SER A 44 -1.13 -3.22 -9.29
CA SER A 44 0.17 -3.16 -8.60
C SER A 44 0.16 -4.03 -7.34
N TRP A 45 0.75 -5.23 -7.42
CA TRP A 45 0.75 -6.18 -6.30
C TRP A 45 2.04 -6.12 -5.47
N GLN A 46 3.08 -5.48 -5.98
CA GLN A 46 4.33 -5.28 -5.23
C GLN A 46 4.90 -3.89 -5.49
N ARG A 47 5.35 -3.24 -4.42
CA ARG A 47 6.15 -2.02 -4.47
C ARG A 47 7.48 -2.28 -3.75
N ASN A 48 8.58 -2.15 -4.46
CA ASN A 48 9.92 -2.28 -3.92
C ASN A 48 10.48 -0.89 -3.67
N LEU A 49 10.92 -0.63 -2.44
CA LEU A 49 11.57 0.58 -2.01
C LEU A 49 13.00 0.24 -1.58
N THR A 50 13.86 1.25 -1.46
CA THR A 50 15.19 1.06 -0.88
C THR A 50 15.06 0.57 0.57
N GLY A 51 15.42 -0.70 0.80
CA GLY A 51 15.37 -1.35 2.11
C GLY A 51 13.99 -1.88 2.55
N SER A 52 12.95 -1.80 1.71
CA SER A 52 11.61 -2.29 2.05
C SER A 52 10.88 -2.86 0.84
N THR A 53 9.97 -3.80 1.06
CA THR A 53 9.05 -4.28 0.03
C THR A 53 7.66 -4.35 0.62
N ASP A 54 6.71 -3.73 -0.06
CA ASP A 54 5.28 -3.89 0.16
C ASP A 54 4.73 -4.94 -0.79
N THR A 55 4.00 -5.92 -0.26
CA THR A 55 3.22 -6.88 -1.04
C THR A 55 1.74 -6.69 -0.73
N TYR A 56 0.95 -6.49 -1.78
CA TYR A 56 -0.49 -6.29 -1.71
C TYR A 56 -1.21 -7.58 -2.13
N SER A 57 -2.18 -8.00 -1.32
CA SER A 57 -3.15 -9.04 -1.68
C SER A 57 -4.53 -8.42 -1.81
N PHE A 58 -5.36 -8.96 -2.71
CA PHE A 58 -6.65 -8.37 -3.06
C PHE A 58 -7.81 -9.32 -2.80
N VAL A 59 -9.00 -8.75 -2.64
CA VAL A 59 -10.25 -9.51 -2.54
C VAL A 59 -10.64 -9.99 -3.93
N GLY A 60 -10.31 -11.25 -4.24
CA GLY A 60 -10.61 -11.86 -5.55
C GLY A 60 -10.08 -11.03 -6.72
N THR A 61 -10.96 -10.72 -7.68
CA THR A 61 -10.66 -9.92 -8.88
C THR A 61 -10.91 -8.42 -8.70
N THR A 62 -11.22 -7.96 -7.48
CA THR A 62 -11.50 -6.53 -7.21
C THR A 62 -10.20 -5.73 -6.96
N GLU A 63 -10.28 -4.40 -6.95
CA GLU A 63 -9.16 -3.54 -6.52
C GLU A 63 -9.05 -3.41 -4.98
N THR A 64 -9.94 -4.06 -4.22
CA THR A 64 -9.92 -3.96 -2.77
C THR A 64 -8.73 -4.72 -2.20
N VAL A 65 -7.75 -4.00 -1.65
CA VAL A 65 -6.62 -4.57 -0.92
C VAL A 65 -7.10 -5.25 0.36
N ALA A 66 -6.92 -6.57 0.44
CA ALA A 66 -7.20 -7.41 1.60
C ALA A 66 -6.05 -7.38 2.62
N ARG A 67 -4.80 -7.33 2.15
CA ARG A 67 -3.61 -7.34 3.01
C ARG A 67 -2.47 -6.54 2.41
N ILE A 68 -1.74 -5.85 3.27
CA ILE A 68 -0.43 -5.26 2.99
C ILE A 68 0.58 -5.96 3.89
N SER A 69 1.57 -6.61 3.28
CA SER A 69 2.72 -7.16 4.00
C SER A 69 3.93 -6.26 3.72
N ASN A 70 4.51 -5.65 4.75
CA ASN A 70 5.67 -4.78 4.59
C ASN A 70 6.89 -5.42 5.29
N SER A 71 8.03 -5.44 4.60
CA SER A 71 9.24 -6.09 5.12
C SER A 71 10.02 -5.27 6.17
N SER A 72 9.65 -4.01 6.42
CA SER A 72 10.38 -3.09 7.31
C SER A 72 9.49 -2.28 8.29
N GLY A 73 8.22 -2.66 8.47
CA GLY A 73 7.20 -1.93 9.27
C GLY A 73 6.32 -2.86 10.12
N PRO A 74 5.12 -2.43 10.61
CA PRO A 74 4.16 -3.37 11.17
C PRO A 74 3.88 -4.42 10.09
N VAL A 75 4.39 -5.63 10.35
CA VAL A 75 4.71 -6.62 9.31
C VAL A 75 3.51 -6.92 8.40
N ILE A 76 2.29 -6.77 8.95
CA ILE A 76 1.04 -7.03 8.24
C ILE A 76 -0.03 -6.01 8.66
N THR A 77 -0.70 -5.43 7.66
CA THR A 77 -1.96 -4.69 7.79
C THR A 77 -3.06 -5.45 7.05
N ASP A 78 -4.09 -5.90 7.75
CA ASP A 78 -5.24 -6.60 7.19
C ASP A 78 -6.44 -5.65 7.06
N SER A 79 -7.13 -5.71 5.93
CA SER A 79 -8.45 -5.10 5.78
C SER A 79 -9.52 -6.08 6.24
N ILE A 80 -10.49 -5.58 7.02
CA ILE A 80 -11.72 -6.30 7.32
C ILE A 80 -12.74 -5.81 6.30
N VAL A 81 -13.19 -6.70 5.43
CA VAL A 81 -14.11 -6.39 4.34
C VAL A 81 -15.39 -7.19 4.50
N ASP A 82 -16.50 -6.67 3.97
CA ASP A 82 -17.72 -7.44 3.80
C ASP A 82 -17.69 -8.29 2.52
N VAL A 83 -18.82 -8.94 2.22
CA VAL A 83 -18.97 -9.79 1.02
C VAL A 83 -19.02 -9.00 -0.30
N ALA A 84 -19.36 -7.71 -0.26
CA ALA A 84 -19.32 -6.82 -1.41
C ALA A 84 -17.91 -6.24 -1.66
N GLY A 85 -17.02 -6.35 -0.66
CA GLY A 85 -15.67 -5.79 -0.69
C GLY A 85 -15.58 -4.41 -0.04
N ASP A 86 -16.63 -3.95 0.65
CA ASP A 86 -16.62 -2.70 1.40
C ASP A 86 -15.77 -2.86 2.66
N ARG A 87 -14.92 -1.87 2.95
CA ARG A 87 -13.99 -1.93 4.08
C ARG A 87 -14.72 -1.55 5.38
N LEU A 88 -14.89 -2.53 6.26
CA LEU A 88 -15.49 -2.40 7.59
C LEU A 88 -14.47 -2.06 8.68
N GLY A 89 -13.18 -2.22 8.41
CA GLY A 89 -12.13 -1.93 9.37
C GLY A 89 -10.72 -2.31 8.90
N VAL A 90 -9.77 -2.10 9.79
CA VAL A 90 -8.35 -2.42 9.60
C VAL A 90 -7.80 -3.06 10.86
N LYS A 91 -6.94 -4.06 10.68
CA LYS A 91 -6.15 -4.69 11.75
C LYS A 91 -4.66 -4.49 11.46
N GLN A 92 -3.92 -3.98 12.44
CA GLN A 92 -2.46 -3.86 12.40
C GLN A 92 -1.87 -4.58 13.61
N GLY A 93 -1.12 -5.65 13.36
CA GLY A 93 -0.69 -6.55 14.43
C GLY A 93 -1.89 -7.09 15.22
N SER A 94 -1.98 -6.73 16.51
CA SER A 94 -3.07 -7.11 17.42
C SER A 94 -4.15 -6.04 17.56
N THR A 95 -3.94 -4.83 17.03
CA THR A 95 -4.90 -3.72 17.15
C THR A 95 -5.91 -3.79 16.02
N VAL A 96 -7.20 -3.70 16.37
CA VAL A 96 -8.32 -3.66 15.42
C VAL A 96 -9.03 -2.32 15.55
N ASN A 97 -9.19 -1.63 14.43
CA ASN A 97 -10.06 -0.46 14.32
C ASN A 97 -11.16 -0.79 13.30
N CYS A 98 -12.38 -1.04 13.75
CA CYS A 98 -13.50 -1.37 12.89
C CYS A 98 -14.71 -0.50 13.17
N SER A 99 -15.48 -0.23 12.12
CA SER A 99 -16.80 0.41 12.16
C SER A 99 -17.94 -0.61 12.21
N CYS A 100 -17.60 -1.89 12.38
CA CYS A 100 -18.57 -2.96 12.58
C CYS A 100 -19.27 -2.76 13.94
N PRO A 101 -20.59 -2.96 14.05
CA PRO A 101 -21.27 -2.86 15.34
C PRO A 101 -20.60 -3.78 16.36
N THR A 102 -20.21 -3.21 17.50
CA THR A 102 -19.70 -3.97 18.65
C THR A 102 -20.70 -5.05 19.01
N PRO A 103 -20.31 -6.33 19.14
CA PRO A 103 -21.23 -7.34 19.64
C PRO A 103 -21.66 -6.92 21.05
N THR A 104 -22.95 -6.65 21.22
CA THR A 104 -23.53 -6.36 22.53
C THR A 104 -23.16 -7.51 23.46
N ALA A 105 -22.38 -7.23 24.50
CA ALA A 105 -22.04 -8.21 25.51
C ALA A 105 -23.34 -8.70 26.14
N THR A 106 -23.83 -9.86 25.69
CA THR A 106 -24.94 -10.54 26.36
C THR A 106 -24.35 -11.05 27.66
N SER A 107 -24.56 -10.28 28.73
CA SER A 107 -24.33 -10.72 30.09
C SER A 107 -25.08 -12.04 30.31
N ARG A 108 -24.36 -13.17 30.27
CA ARG A 108 -24.84 -14.40 30.88
C ARG A 108 -24.79 -14.19 32.39
N ARG A 109 -25.83 -13.56 32.93
CA ARG A 109 -26.20 -13.75 34.33
C ARG A 109 -26.64 -15.21 34.47
N ARG A 110 -25.86 -16.00 35.21
CA ARG A 110 -26.35 -17.12 35.99
C ARG A 110 -26.10 -16.78 37.45
#